data_AF-A0A538LR52-F1
#
_entry.id   AF-A0A538LR52-F1
#
_cell.length_a   1.000
_cell.length_b   1.000
_cell.length_c   1.000
_cell.angle_alpha   90.00
_cell.angle_beta   90.00
_cell.angle_gamma   90.00
#
_symmetry.space_group_name_H-M   'P 1'
#
loop_
_entity.id
_entity.type
_entity.pdbx_description
1 polymer ?
#
loop_
_entity_poly.entity_id
_entity_poly.type
_entity_poly.pdbx_seq_one_letter_code
_entity_poly.pdbx_strand_id
1 'polypeptide(L)'
;MRVINAADDQRRAIERELHDGVMQHLVALAVNLQLANALVREDSPELTELLGEMLQNVHEALDEMRQLAWRIYPSLLLERGLGDALRTAAAGAGIPARVETGAVGRCPPEIEASVYFCCVELLRHAADDGHEAVLRLWSEP
;
A
#
# COMPACT_ATOMS: atom_id res chain seq x y z
N MET A 1 25.00 -5.11 21.28
CA MET A 1 23.70 -4.71 20.70
C MET A 1 23.35 -5.66 19.54
N ARG A 2 22.86 -6.88 19.83
CA ARG A 2 22.53 -7.91 18.81
C ARG A 2 21.22 -8.67 19.08
N VAL A 3 20.58 -8.44 20.23
CA VAL A 3 19.37 -9.17 20.65
C VAL A 3 18.08 -8.39 20.33
N ILE A 4 18.15 -7.07 20.16
CA ILE A 4 16.99 -6.23 19.87
C ILE A 4 16.55 -6.34 18.39
N ASN A 5 17.49 -6.45 17.43
CA ASN A 5 17.16 -6.58 16.00
C ASN A 5 16.38 -7.86 15.66
N ALA A 6 16.68 -8.98 16.33
CA ALA A 6 16.01 -10.25 16.03
C ALA A 6 14.53 -10.26 16.46
N ALA A 7 14.19 -9.54 17.53
CA ALA A 7 12.83 -9.41 18.01
C ALA A 7 11.98 -8.52 17.09
N ASP A 8 12.58 -7.44 16.56
CA ASP A 8 11.92 -6.56 15.59
C ASP A 8 11.70 -7.26 14.24
N ASP A 9 12.68 -8.03 13.75
CA ASP A 9 12.55 -8.78 12.50
C ASP A 9 11.46 -9.85 12.58
N GLN A 10 11.36 -10.54 13.72
CA GLN A 10 10.32 -11.54 13.95
C GLN A 10 8.93 -10.90 14.10
N ARG A 11 8.85 -9.75 14.78
CA ARG A 11 7.60 -8.98 14.87
C ARG A 11 7.11 -8.51 13.50
N ARG A 12 8.02 -8.04 12.64
CA ARG A 12 7.73 -7.66 11.24
C ARG A 12 7.32 -8.84 10.36
N ALA A 13 7.85 -10.03 10.62
CA ALA A 13 7.44 -11.24 9.91
C ALA A 13 6.00 -11.65 10.27
N ILE A 14 5.66 -11.61 11.56
CA ILE A 14 4.31 -11.88 12.05
C ILE A 14 3.32 -10.84 11.52
N GLU A 15 3.71 -9.56 11.52
CA GLU A 15 2.89 -8.47 10.97
C GLU A 15 2.62 -8.64 9.46
N ARG A 16 3.61 -9.12 8.68
CA ARG A 16 3.45 -9.45 7.25
C ARG A 16 2.55 -10.65 7.00
N GLU A 17 2.77 -11.74 7.76
CA GLU A 17 2.01 -12.97 7.60
C GLU A 17 0.53 -12.78 7.96
N LEU A 18 0.25 -11.96 8.99
CA LEU A 18 -1.10 -11.53 9.33
C LEU A 18 -1.72 -10.65 8.24
N HIS A 19 -0.93 -9.73 7.68
CA HIS A 19 -1.39 -8.81 6.65
C HIS A 19 -1.79 -9.51 5.34
N ASP A 20 -0.92 -10.38 4.84
CA ASP A 20 -1.17 -11.18 3.63
C ASP A 20 -2.34 -12.15 3.81
N GLY A 21 -2.43 -12.80 4.97
CA GLY A 21 -3.52 -13.75 5.28
C GLY A 21 -4.90 -13.09 5.37
N VAL A 22 -4.97 -11.86 5.87
CA VAL A 22 -6.22 -11.08 5.91
C VAL A 22 -6.59 -10.55 4.52
N MET A 23 -5.63 -10.08 3.72
CA MET A 23 -5.90 -9.68 2.33
C MET A 23 -6.45 -10.83 1.49
N GLN A 24 -5.89 -12.04 1.63
CA GLN A 24 -6.38 -13.23 0.92
C GLN A 24 -7.84 -13.56 1.29
N HIS A 25 -8.20 -13.45 2.58
CA HIS A 25 -9.58 -13.66 3.02
C HIS A 25 -10.54 -12.62 2.47
N LEU A 26 -10.14 -11.34 2.44
CA LEU A 26 -10.98 -10.26 1.90
C LEU A 26 -11.19 -10.39 0.39
N VAL A 27 -10.16 -10.77 -0.36
CA VAL A 27 -10.29 -11.05 -1.81
C VAL A 27 -11.21 -12.23 -2.06
N ALA A 28 -11.07 -13.33 -1.31
CA ALA A 28 -11.95 -14.48 -1.43
C ALA A 28 -13.42 -14.11 -1.11
N LEU A 29 -13.64 -13.25 -0.11
CA LEU A 29 -14.97 -12.74 0.23
C LEU A 29 -15.57 -11.89 -0.89
N ALA A 30 -14.80 -11.00 -1.51
CA ALA A 30 -15.25 -10.21 -2.67
C ALA A 30 -15.71 -11.12 -3.83
N VAL A 31 -14.93 -12.16 -4.15
CA VAL A 31 -15.26 -13.13 -5.20
C VAL A 31 -16.54 -13.90 -4.87
N ASN A 32 -16.69 -14.35 -3.62
CA ASN A 32 -17.89 -15.06 -3.17
C ASN A 32 -19.14 -14.17 -3.24
N LEU A 33 -19.02 -12.88 -2.93
CA LEU A 33 -20.13 -11.91 -3.05
C LEU A 33 -20.52 -11.66 -4.51
N GLN A 34 -19.55 -11.56 -5.42
CA GLN A 34 -19.83 -11.45 -6.86
C GLN A 34 -20.54 -12.71 -7.39
N LEU A 35 -20.09 -13.89 -6.97
CA LEU A 35 -20.73 -15.16 -7.35
C LEU A 35 -22.14 -15.26 -6.78
N ALA A 36 -22.34 -14.86 -5.52
CA ALA A 36 -23.65 -14.81 -4.89
C ALA A 36 -24.60 -13.92 -5.69
N ASN A 37 -24.14 -12.72 -6.09
CA ASN A 37 -24.92 -11.80 -6.92
C ASN A 37 -25.30 -12.41 -8.29
N ALA A 38 -24.41 -13.16 -8.92
CA ALA A 38 -24.68 -13.83 -10.20
C ALA A 38 -25.62 -15.04 -10.07
N LEU A 39 -25.71 -15.65 -8.88
CA LEU A 39 -26.56 -16.82 -8.60
C LEU A 39 -27.96 -16.45 -8.10
N VAL A 40 -28.23 -15.17 -7.83
CA VAL A 40 -29.57 -14.70 -7.48
C VAL A 40 -30.51 -14.96 -8.66
N ARG A 41 -31.56 -15.77 -8.42
CA ARG A 41 -32.54 -16.19 -9.45
C ARG A 41 -33.85 -15.41 -9.41
N GLU A 42 -34.12 -14.71 -8.32
CA GLU A 42 -35.27 -13.82 -8.15
C GLU A 42 -34.81 -12.38 -8.25
N ASP A 43 -35.48 -11.56 -9.05
CA ASP A 43 -35.27 -10.11 -9.11
C ASP A 43 -35.73 -9.48 -7.78
N SER A 44 -34.90 -9.58 -6.73
CA SER A 44 -35.03 -8.77 -5.52
C SER A 44 -34.09 -7.58 -5.61
N PRO A 45 -34.62 -6.36 -5.82
CA PRO A 45 -33.80 -5.16 -5.81
C PRO A 45 -33.11 -4.96 -4.44
N GLU A 46 -33.75 -5.35 -3.33
CA GLU A 46 -33.17 -5.25 -1.99
C GLU A 46 -31.96 -6.18 -1.80
N LEU A 47 -32.01 -7.41 -2.34
CA LEU A 47 -30.89 -8.33 -2.29
C LEU A 47 -29.71 -7.85 -3.16
N THR A 48 -30.02 -7.26 -4.30
CA THR A 48 -29.01 -6.68 -5.21
C THR A 48 -28.30 -5.49 -4.56
N GLU A 49 -29.06 -4.61 -3.89
CA GLU A 49 -28.53 -3.47 -3.14
C GLU A 49 -27.63 -3.93 -1.98
N LEU A 50 -28.08 -4.89 -1.17
CA LEU A 50 -27.31 -5.43 -0.05
C LEU A 50 -26.00 -6.08 -0.50
N LEU A 51 -26.01 -6.83 -1.61
CA LEU A 51 -24.78 -7.42 -2.17
C LEU A 51 -23.82 -6.35 -2.70
N GLY A 52 -24.35 -5.27 -3.27
CA GLY A 52 -23.57 -4.10 -3.66
C GLY A 52 -22.89 -3.42 -2.46
N GLU A 53 -23.62 -3.19 -1.37
CA GLU A 53 -23.07 -2.64 -0.13
C GLU A 53 -21.98 -3.53 0.47
N MET A 54 -22.20 -4.85 0.50
CA MET A 54 -21.18 -5.79 0.98
C MET A 54 -19.91 -5.76 0.12
N LEU A 55 -20.05 -5.67 -1.20
CA LEU A 55 -18.92 -5.52 -2.12
C LEU A 55 -18.16 -4.22 -1.87
N GLN A 56 -18.86 -3.11 -1.65
CA GLN A 56 -18.26 -1.82 -1.33
C GLN A 56 -17.49 -1.87 -0.01
N ASN A 57 -18.08 -2.44 1.05
CA ASN A 57 -17.43 -2.61 2.35
C ASN A 57 -16.15 -3.47 2.26
N VAL A 58 -16.14 -4.49 1.41
CA VAL A 58 -14.93 -5.31 1.19
C VAL A 58 -13.85 -4.54 0.43
N HIS A 59 -14.20 -3.71 -0.55
CA HIS A 59 -13.23 -2.84 -1.21
C HIS A 59 -12.64 -1.81 -0.25
N GLU A 60 -13.47 -1.20 0.59
CA GLU A 60 -13.00 -0.25 1.64
C GLU A 60 -12.05 -0.94 2.62
N ALA A 61 -12.41 -2.13 3.11
CA ALA A 61 -11.53 -2.91 3.99
C ALA A 61 -10.22 -3.31 3.30
N LEU A 62 -10.23 -3.63 2.00
CA LEU A 62 -9.02 -3.90 1.23
C LEU A 62 -8.14 -2.67 1.08
N ASP A 63 -8.71 -1.49 0.88
CA ASP A 63 -7.98 -0.23 0.79
C ASP A 63 -7.41 0.19 2.14
N GLU A 64 -8.17 0.06 3.23
CA GLU A 64 -7.66 0.24 4.59
C GLU A 64 -6.52 -0.73 4.90
N MET A 65 -6.65 -2.00 4.50
CA MET A 65 -5.60 -3.00 4.66
C MET A 65 -4.36 -2.63 3.84
N ARG A 66 -4.52 -2.15 2.60
CA ARG A 66 -3.41 -1.70 1.75
C ARG A 66 -2.71 -0.48 2.35
N GLN A 67 -3.45 0.47 2.92
CA GLN A 67 -2.91 1.59 3.68
C GLN A 67 -2.16 1.12 4.94
N LEU A 68 -2.66 0.07 5.61
CA LEU A 68 -2.00 -0.54 6.76
C LEU A 68 -0.71 -1.28 6.36
N ALA A 69 -0.69 -1.90 5.18
CA ALA A 69 0.49 -2.52 4.57
C ALA A 69 1.62 -1.50 4.37
N TRP A 70 1.24 -0.31 3.88
CA TRP A 70 2.18 0.78 3.69
C TRP A 70 2.78 1.15 5.03
N ARG A 71 1.97 1.27 6.08
CA ARG A 71 2.43 1.59 7.44
C ARG A 71 3.45 0.60 8.05
N ILE A 72 3.62 -0.61 7.49
CA ILE A 72 4.51 -1.68 8.02
C ILE A 72 5.88 -1.75 7.31
N TYR A 73 6.25 -0.73 6.51
CA TYR A 73 7.62 -0.46 6.03
C TYR A 73 8.00 -1.20 4.71
N PRO A 74 8.40 -0.47 3.65
CA PRO A 74 8.90 -1.12 2.43
C PRO A 74 10.22 -1.82 2.73
N SER A 75 10.30 -3.14 2.61
CA SER A 75 11.58 -3.87 2.72
C SER A 75 12.65 -3.30 1.79
N LEU A 76 12.23 -2.80 0.62
CA LEU A 76 13.08 -2.11 -0.34
C LEU A 76 13.72 -0.84 0.22
N LEU A 77 13.02 -0.11 1.11
CA LEU A 77 13.56 1.05 1.81
C LEU A 77 14.69 0.63 2.76
N LEU A 78 14.54 -0.49 3.47
CA LEU A 78 15.59 -1.04 4.34
C LEU A 78 16.79 -1.54 3.53
N GLU A 79 16.55 -2.27 2.44
CA GLU A 79 17.59 -2.94 1.67
C GLU A 79 18.34 -2.02 0.71
N ARG A 80 17.61 -1.11 0.05
CA ARG A 80 18.12 -0.30 -1.08
C ARG A 80 18.02 1.20 -0.86
N GLY A 81 17.43 1.61 0.26
CA GLY A 81 17.33 3.02 0.63
C GLY A 81 16.20 3.76 -0.10
N LEU A 82 16.04 5.01 0.31
CA LEU A 82 14.89 5.86 -0.05
C LEU A 82 14.74 6.08 -1.56
N GLY A 83 15.84 6.31 -2.27
CA GLY A 83 15.81 6.60 -3.70
C GLY A 83 15.26 5.45 -4.54
N ASP A 84 15.71 4.22 -4.27
CA ASP A 84 15.23 3.03 -4.97
C ASP A 84 13.78 2.71 -4.59
N ALA A 85 13.45 2.83 -3.31
CA ALA A 85 12.08 2.63 -2.84
C ALA A 85 11.09 3.58 -3.55
N LEU A 86 11.44 4.86 -3.68
CA LEU A 86 10.57 5.85 -4.33
C LEU A 86 10.48 5.67 -5.84
N ARG A 87 11.57 5.25 -6.51
CA ARG A 87 11.52 4.89 -7.94
C ARG A 87 10.53 3.76 -8.20
N THR A 88 10.53 2.74 -7.34
CA THR A 88 9.57 1.64 -7.43
C THR A 88 8.15 2.13 -7.22
N ALA A 89 7.90 2.99 -6.23
CA ALA A 89 6.58 3.57 -6.01
C ALA A 89 6.09 4.42 -7.19
N ALA A 90 6.94 5.28 -7.75
CA ALA A 90 6.61 6.10 -8.92
C ALA A 90 6.27 5.25 -10.16
N ALA A 91 6.98 4.15 -10.40
CA ALA A 91 6.69 3.24 -11.50
C ALA A 91 5.31 2.56 -11.37
N GLY A 92 4.80 2.41 -10.14
CA GLY A 92 3.49 1.83 -9.84
C GLY A 92 2.35 2.84 -9.69
N ALA A 93 2.60 4.14 -9.88
CA ALA A 93 1.64 5.19 -9.55
C ALA A 93 0.48 5.34 -10.56
N GLY A 94 0.53 4.68 -11.71
CA GLY A 94 -0.53 4.79 -12.74
C GLY A 94 -0.53 6.11 -13.52
N ILE A 95 0.43 6.99 -13.25
CA ILE A 95 0.67 8.27 -13.93
C ILE A 95 2.13 8.39 -14.39
N PRO A 96 2.45 9.30 -15.34
CA PRO A 96 3.83 9.65 -15.61
C PRO A 96 4.48 10.25 -14.36
N ALA A 97 5.30 9.45 -13.68
CA ALA A 97 6.00 9.85 -12.47
C ALA A 97 7.51 9.60 -12.58
N ARG A 98 8.32 10.58 -12.17
CA ARG A 98 9.79 10.50 -12.19
C ARG A 98 10.36 10.81 -10.82
N VAL A 99 11.42 10.09 -10.45
CA VAL A 99 12.17 10.34 -9.21
C VAL A 99 13.59 10.77 -9.55
N GLU A 100 13.97 11.94 -9.08
CA GLU A 100 15.29 12.54 -9.21
C GLU A 100 15.95 12.58 -7.83
N THR A 101 16.95 11.71 -7.65
CA THR A 101 17.70 11.62 -6.39
C THR A 101 19.06 12.30 -6.55
N GLY A 102 19.34 13.32 -5.72
CA GLY A 102 20.68 13.80 -5.45
C GLY A 102 21.47 12.82 -4.57
N ALA A 103 22.57 13.28 -3.96
CA ALA A 103 23.40 12.48 -3.05
C ALA A 103 22.73 12.27 -1.68
N VAL A 104 21.52 11.71 -1.67
CA VAL A 104 20.81 11.32 -0.45
C VAL A 104 21.37 9.99 -0.01
N GLY A 105 22.24 10.03 1.00
CA GLY A 105 22.78 8.85 1.67
C GLY A 105 21.71 8.13 2.51
N ARG A 106 22.12 7.09 3.25
CA ARG A 106 21.23 6.45 4.22
C ARG A 106 20.93 7.43 5.35
N CYS A 107 19.66 7.55 5.68
CA CYS A 107 19.17 8.31 6.83
C CYS A 107 18.74 7.32 7.94
N PRO A 108 18.48 7.81 9.16
CA PRO A 108 17.77 7.02 10.15
C PRO A 108 16.49 6.41 9.53
N PRO A 109 16.20 5.12 9.80
CA PRO A 109 15.06 4.41 9.23
C PRO A 109 13.75 5.20 9.35
N GLU A 110 13.52 5.86 10.48
CA GLU A 110 12.32 6.64 10.74
C GLU A 110 12.17 7.82 9.77
N ILE A 111 13.28 8.48 9.41
CA ILE A 111 13.29 9.59 8.43
C ILE A 111 13.07 9.05 7.01
N GLU A 112 13.74 7.96 6.66
CA GLU A 112 13.54 7.30 5.36
C GLU A 112 12.06 6.90 5.19
N ALA A 113 11.44 6.36 6.24
CA ALA A 113 10.04 5.95 6.23
C ALA A 113 9.08 7.13 6.09
N SER A 114 9.27 8.18 6.88
CA SER A 114 8.42 9.37 6.80
C SER A 114 8.46 10.01 5.42
N VAL A 115 9.66 10.21 4.85
CA VAL A 115 9.78 10.79 3.50
C VAL A 115 9.17 9.87 2.46
N TYR A 116 9.41 8.55 2.57
CA TYR A 116 8.82 7.57 1.68
C TYR A 116 7.29 7.70 1.66
N PHE A 117 6.62 7.60 2.81
CA PHE A 117 5.15 7.63 2.86
C PHE A 117 4.56 8.96 2.39
N CYS A 118 5.18 10.09 2.72
CA CYS A 118 4.75 11.39 2.20
C CYS A 118 4.77 11.41 0.66
N CYS A 119 5.84 10.94 0.04
CA CYS A 119 5.95 10.92 -1.42
C CYS A 119 4.95 9.95 -2.07
N VAL A 120 4.71 8.78 -1.48
CA VAL A 120 3.76 7.84 -2.07
C VAL A 120 2.32 8.36 -1.97
N GLU A 121 1.96 9.04 -0.89
CA GLU A 121 0.65 9.67 -0.77
C GLU A 121 0.45 10.83 -1.75
N LEU A 122 1.50 11.62 -2.02
CA LEU A 122 1.48 12.64 -3.06
C LEU A 122 1.30 12.04 -4.46
N LEU A 123 1.94 10.90 -4.74
CA LEU A 123 1.75 10.16 -5.99
C LEU A 123 0.32 9.67 -6.15
N ARG A 124 -0.30 9.17 -5.06
CA ARG A 124 -1.70 8.72 -5.06
C ARG A 124 -2.65 9.87 -5.41
N HIS A 125 -2.50 11.02 -4.74
CA HIS A 125 -3.31 12.20 -5.03
C HIS A 125 -3.13 12.69 -6.48
N ALA A 126 -1.88 12.74 -6.97
CA ALA A 126 -1.62 13.12 -8.36
C ALA A 126 -2.26 12.16 -9.36
N ALA A 127 -2.36 10.86 -9.02
CA ALA A 127 -3.03 9.87 -9.84
C ALA A 127 -4.55 10.07 -9.88
N ASP A 128 -5.17 10.38 -8.73
CA ASP A 128 -6.60 10.67 -8.63
C ASP A 128 -6.99 11.89 -9.51
N ASP A 129 -6.12 12.89 -9.58
CA ASP A 129 -6.32 14.11 -10.39
C ASP A 129 -5.82 14.00 -11.84
N GLY A 130 -5.20 12.88 -12.23
CA GLY A 130 -4.68 12.64 -13.58
C GLY A 130 -3.47 13.52 -13.96
N HIS A 131 -2.65 13.90 -12.97
CA HIS A 131 -1.48 14.75 -13.14
C HIS A 131 -0.18 13.94 -13.31
N GLU A 132 0.84 14.57 -13.89
CA GLU A 132 2.21 14.04 -13.87
C GLU A 132 2.93 14.45 -12.58
N ALA A 133 3.86 13.64 -12.10
CA ALA A 133 4.57 13.88 -10.84
C ALA A 133 6.10 13.81 -11.00
N VAL A 134 6.81 14.74 -10.36
CA VAL A 134 8.28 14.69 -10.25
C VAL A 134 8.69 14.81 -8.78
N LEU A 135 9.29 13.75 -8.24
CA LEU A 135 9.83 13.72 -6.89
C LEU A 135 11.32 14.06 -6.93
N ARG A 136 11.73 15.14 -6.26
CA ARG A 136 13.14 15.55 -6.14
C ARG A 136 13.60 15.39 -4.70
N LEU A 137 14.71 14.69 -4.51
CA LEU A 137 15.28 14.40 -3.19
C LEU A 137 16.71 14.95 -3.11
N TRP A 138 17.00 15.78 -2.12
CA TRP A 138 18.33 16.32 -1.85
C TRP A 138 18.59 16.39 -0.34
N SER A 139 19.87 16.34 0.05
CA SER A 139 20.31 16.62 1.41
C SER A 139 20.93 18.01 1.46
N GLU A 140 20.52 18.84 2.40
CA GLU A 140 21.24 20.07 2.74
C GLU A 140 22.40 19.77 3.71
N PRO A 141 23.57 20.41 3.53
CA PRO A 141 24.74 20.21 4.38
C PRO A 141 24.63 20.85 5.77
#